data_AF-A0A437MIZ3-F1
#
_entry.id   AF-A0A437MIZ3-F1
#
_cell.length_a   1.000
_cell.length_b   1.000
_cell.length_c   1.000
_cell.angle_alpha   90.00
_cell.angle_beta   90.00
_cell.angle_gamma   90.00
#
_symmetry.space_group_name_H-M   'P 1'
#
loop_
_entity.id
_entity.type
_entity.pdbx_description
1 polymer ?
#
loop_
_entity_poly.entity_id
_entity_poly.type
_entity_poly.pdbx_seq_one_letter_code
_entity_poly.pdbx_strand_id
1 'polypeptide(L)'
;MPSDIQSRRIASEIRVFAGQEKLHLSNPAADWRNIEGLLKPLQHQFGVQLVHEIYATVIHEALERVGPAPVYSIGCGAGAEEIEVLRAADRLGFAPFTIIGLELSPISVERAGAAAAAAGYADRFVPRVHDLNAGLPALAPAAAIMAHHVLHHIVELELLYAHLAEGLHPQGSFVSCDMMGRNGHMRWPEVLPAVRALWQHLPERFRHDHVWHRPMPHFQDWDCAIEGFEGVRAQEVLPLLAERFVPARLVTRGAVMEVFTSDRVGPGLDPFTCEDDRVFLGALAEWERGLLARRETTPTEFVGEFRRRDSGFVPPAEIAEAMRLALRPPEEVFPAVPVPDLALPWPVQPGAAPLPLPVGELSASEVQASGALEDGWLILDDGAVWAIVEEQGLDLRFTGPVAALRFEFWHNQPQEREQAITVLLDGQPVACTGVMPSGELSFLDVQHPAGGSSSWPLRLRCATWRRPDQDGGEDRRPLSYSLFRLHAKPMPEAAQSHGAQSHGTQSQGARLPLWRRALRRLLNLS
;
A
#
# COMPACT_ATOMS: atom_id res chain seq x y z
N MET A 1 -24.14 18.22 2.18
CA MET A 1 -23.94 17.60 0.85
C MET A 1 -22.54 17.05 0.86
N PRO A 2 -22.33 15.73 0.65
CA PRO A 2 -20.98 15.19 0.47
C PRO A 2 -20.26 16.00 -0.61
N SER A 3 -18.95 16.22 -0.44
CA SER A 3 -18.13 16.78 -1.52
C SER A 3 -18.21 15.86 -2.76
N ASP A 4 -18.06 16.41 -3.96
CA ASP A 4 -18.03 15.63 -5.22
C ASP A 4 -17.02 14.46 -5.12
N ILE A 5 -15.90 14.67 -4.42
CA ILE A 5 -14.86 13.67 -4.12
C ILE A 5 -15.41 12.51 -3.28
N GLN A 6 -16.12 12.80 -2.19
CA GLN A 6 -16.68 11.77 -1.30
C GLN A 6 -17.73 10.91 -2.04
N SER A 7 -18.60 11.55 -2.84
CA SER A 7 -19.58 10.83 -3.66
C SER A 7 -18.91 9.92 -4.69
N ARG A 8 -17.81 10.36 -5.32
CA ARG A 8 -17.04 9.52 -6.25
C ARG A 8 -16.39 8.32 -5.57
N ARG A 9 -15.84 8.50 -4.36
CA ARG A 9 -15.25 7.41 -3.57
C ARG A 9 -16.29 6.36 -3.16
N ILE A 10 -17.45 6.81 -2.65
CA ILE A 10 -18.59 5.92 -2.34
C ILE A 10 -19.02 5.12 -3.58
N ALA A 11 -19.17 5.80 -4.72
CA ALA A 11 -19.52 5.13 -5.97
C ALA A 11 -18.46 4.13 -6.43
N SER A 12 -17.17 4.44 -6.23
CA SER A 12 -16.06 3.52 -6.55
C SER A 12 -16.09 2.28 -5.67
N GLU A 13 -16.25 2.46 -4.36
CA GLU A 13 -16.31 1.37 -3.39
C GLU A 13 -17.44 0.39 -3.72
N ILE A 14 -18.66 0.91 -3.94
CA ILE A 14 -19.82 0.09 -4.32
C ILE A 14 -19.56 -0.68 -5.62
N ARG A 15 -18.88 -0.09 -6.61
CA ARG A 15 -18.53 -0.77 -7.86
C ARG A 15 -17.53 -1.91 -7.65
N VAL A 16 -16.50 -1.71 -6.83
CA VAL A 16 -15.51 -2.76 -6.51
C VAL A 16 -16.21 -3.97 -5.91
N PHE A 17 -17.07 -3.76 -4.91
CA PHE A 17 -17.81 -4.85 -4.26
C PHE A 17 -18.86 -5.50 -5.17
N ALA A 18 -19.46 -4.77 -6.11
CA ALA A 18 -20.41 -5.36 -7.06
C ALA A 18 -19.77 -6.44 -7.94
N GLY A 19 -18.51 -6.25 -8.35
CA GLY A 19 -17.80 -7.12 -9.28
C GLY A 19 -17.01 -8.29 -8.67
N GLN A 20 -16.82 -8.33 -7.35
CA GLN A 20 -15.99 -9.33 -6.68
C GLN A 20 -16.83 -10.36 -5.90
N GLU A 21 -16.78 -11.63 -6.32
CA GLU A 21 -17.39 -12.77 -5.57
C GLU A 21 -16.46 -13.35 -4.49
N LYS A 22 -15.14 -13.13 -4.60
CA LYS A 22 -14.13 -13.43 -3.56
C LYS A 22 -13.13 -12.27 -3.49
N LEU A 23 -13.04 -11.61 -2.33
CA LEU A 23 -12.12 -10.49 -2.11
C LEU A 23 -10.68 -10.92 -1.88
N HIS A 24 -10.44 -12.12 -1.36
CA HIS A 24 -9.10 -12.64 -1.09
C HIS A 24 -8.97 -14.09 -1.54
N LEU A 25 -7.85 -14.41 -2.20
CA LEU A 25 -7.44 -15.77 -2.51
C LEU A 25 -6.37 -16.15 -1.49
N SER A 26 -6.67 -17.07 -0.56
CA SER A 26 -5.64 -17.57 0.34
C SER A 26 -4.53 -18.21 -0.50
N ASN A 27 -3.29 -17.79 -0.24
CA ASN A 27 -2.11 -18.33 -0.89
C ASN A 27 -1.20 -19.00 0.15
N PRO A 28 -0.40 -20.02 -0.23
CA PRO A 28 0.43 -20.78 0.71
C PRO A 28 1.35 -19.91 1.58
N ALA A 29 1.91 -18.83 1.02
CA ALA A 29 2.79 -17.93 1.76
C ALA A 29 2.02 -17.12 2.83
N ALA A 30 0.83 -16.61 2.51
CA ALA A 30 -0.05 -15.95 3.46
C ALA A 30 -0.51 -16.91 4.58
N ASP A 31 -0.89 -18.13 4.22
CA ASP A 31 -1.30 -19.15 5.19
C ASP A 31 -0.16 -19.49 6.15
N TRP A 32 1.05 -19.69 5.62
CA TRP A 32 2.25 -19.92 6.43
C TRP A 32 2.56 -18.75 7.35
N ARG A 33 2.49 -17.51 6.86
CA ARG A 33 2.67 -16.29 7.69
C ARG A 33 1.65 -16.23 8.80
N ASN A 34 0.39 -16.59 8.53
CA ASN A 34 -0.66 -16.62 9.55
C ASN A 34 -0.36 -17.70 10.61
N ILE A 35 0.03 -18.91 10.21
CA ILE A 35 0.38 -20.00 11.12
C ILE A 35 1.57 -19.63 12.01
N GLU A 36 2.68 -19.19 11.41
CA GLU A 36 3.93 -18.95 12.15
C GLU A 36 3.93 -17.62 12.90
N GLY A 37 3.37 -16.57 12.29
CA GLY A 37 3.45 -15.20 12.80
C GLY A 37 2.25 -14.73 13.60
N LEU A 38 1.09 -15.39 13.49
CA LEU A 38 -0.14 -14.94 14.14
C LEU A 38 -0.76 -15.99 15.07
N LEU A 39 -0.92 -17.25 14.62
CA LEU A 39 -1.62 -18.25 15.43
C LEU A 39 -0.95 -18.52 16.79
N LYS A 40 0.39 -18.56 16.85
CA LYS A 40 1.13 -18.72 18.12
C LYS A 40 0.85 -17.56 19.11
N PRO A 41 1.04 -16.27 18.72
CA PRO A 41 0.60 -15.14 19.53
C PRO A 41 -0.89 -15.17 19.91
N LEU A 42 -1.78 -15.56 18.98
CA LEU A 42 -3.21 -15.65 19.23
C LEU A 42 -3.55 -16.70 20.29
N GLN A 43 -2.92 -17.88 20.21
CA GLN A 43 -3.12 -18.91 21.22
C GLN A 43 -2.65 -18.42 22.60
N HIS A 44 -1.54 -17.68 22.66
CA HIS A 44 -1.03 -17.11 23.92
C HIS A 44 -1.94 -16.02 24.48
N GLN A 45 -2.40 -15.08 23.65
CA GLN A 45 -3.16 -13.90 24.10
C GLN A 45 -4.67 -14.15 24.23
N PHE A 46 -5.24 -14.99 23.38
CA PHE A 46 -6.68 -15.22 23.27
C PHE A 46 -7.09 -16.66 23.54
N GLY A 47 -6.15 -17.63 23.57
CA GLY A 47 -6.48 -19.04 23.79
C GLY A 47 -7.12 -19.74 22.60
N VAL A 48 -7.02 -19.16 21.39
CA VAL A 48 -7.70 -19.63 20.17
C VAL A 48 -6.74 -19.95 19.04
N GLN A 49 -7.22 -20.65 18.02
CA GLN A 49 -6.41 -21.10 16.87
C GLN A 49 -6.81 -20.46 15.55
N LEU A 50 -7.91 -19.71 15.51
CA LEU A 50 -8.39 -19.04 14.31
C LEU A 50 -8.83 -17.61 14.64
N VAL A 51 -8.76 -16.70 13.67
CA VAL A 51 -9.10 -15.28 13.88
C VAL A 51 -10.58 -15.10 14.26
N HIS A 52 -11.50 -15.81 13.60
CA HIS A 52 -12.93 -15.77 13.93
C HIS A 52 -13.27 -16.25 15.34
N GLU A 53 -12.45 -17.15 15.90
CA GLU A 53 -12.60 -17.60 17.29
C GLU A 53 -12.28 -16.47 18.29
N ILE A 54 -11.43 -15.51 17.93
CA ILE A 54 -11.16 -14.32 18.75
C ILE A 54 -12.44 -13.53 18.92
N TYR A 55 -13.10 -13.18 17.82
CA TYR A 55 -14.34 -12.42 17.85
C TYR A 55 -15.40 -13.17 18.66
N ALA A 56 -15.60 -14.47 18.40
CA ALA A 56 -16.57 -15.28 19.13
C ALA A 56 -16.30 -15.29 20.65
N THR A 57 -15.03 -15.48 21.04
CA THR A 57 -14.61 -15.52 22.44
C THR A 57 -14.79 -14.15 23.11
N VAL A 58 -14.33 -13.08 22.47
CA VAL A 58 -14.45 -11.72 23.02
C VAL A 58 -15.91 -11.30 23.15
N ILE A 59 -16.75 -11.59 22.15
CA ILE A 59 -18.19 -11.33 22.19
C ILE A 59 -18.85 -12.09 23.34
N HIS A 60 -18.56 -13.39 23.47
CA HIS A 60 -19.11 -14.22 24.54
C HIS A 60 -18.72 -13.67 25.93
N GLU A 61 -17.42 -13.43 26.16
CA GLU A 61 -16.96 -12.88 27.44
C GLU A 61 -17.57 -11.50 27.75
N ALA A 62 -17.82 -10.68 26.72
CA ALA A 62 -18.47 -9.39 26.90
C ALA A 62 -19.93 -9.53 27.31
N LEU A 63 -20.66 -10.47 26.70
CA LEU A 63 -22.03 -10.81 27.09
C LEU A 63 -22.09 -11.40 28.51
N GLU A 64 -21.10 -12.18 28.94
CA GLU A 64 -21.03 -12.67 30.33
C GLU A 64 -20.85 -11.53 31.34
N ARG A 65 -20.06 -10.50 30.99
CA ARG A 65 -19.86 -9.32 31.85
C ARG A 65 -21.07 -8.38 31.87
N VAL A 66 -21.68 -8.16 30.72
CA VAL A 66 -22.71 -7.11 30.51
C VAL A 66 -24.12 -7.64 30.73
N GLY A 67 -24.34 -8.93 30.46
CA GLY A 67 -25.66 -9.53 30.25
C GLY A 67 -26.14 -9.38 28.80
N PRO A 68 -27.40 -9.78 28.52
CA PRO A 68 -27.98 -9.71 27.18
C PRO A 68 -28.01 -8.27 26.65
N ALA A 69 -27.20 -7.98 25.64
CA ALA A 69 -27.10 -6.68 24.99
C ALA A 69 -26.75 -6.85 23.51
N PRO A 70 -26.95 -5.81 22.68
CA PRO A 70 -26.63 -5.88 21.26
C PRO A 70 -25.15 -6.16 20.99
N VAL A 71 -24.90 -6.86 19.87
CA VAL A 71 -23.58 -7.03 19.28
C VAL A 71 -23.61 -6.46 17.86
N TYR A 72 -22.65 -5.61 17.53
CA TYR A 72 -22.54 -5.00 16.20
C TYR A 72 -21.29 -5.47 15.47
N SER A 73 -21.40 -5.68 14.17
CA SER A 73 -20.26 -5.71 13.26
C SER A 73 -20.30 -4.47 12.37
N ILE A 74 -19.22 -3.70 12.32
CA ILE A 74 -19.09 -2.55 11.42
C ILE A 74 -18.27 -2.97 10.20
N GLY A 75 -18.77 -2.64 9.00
CA GLY A 75 -18.17 -3.06 7.73
C GLY A 75 -18.28 -4.55 7.46
N CYS A 76 -19.46 -5.12 7.66
CA CYS A 76 -19.64 -6.58 7.55
C CYS A 76 -19.51 -7.12 6.11
N GLY A 77 -19.44 -6.26 5.09
CA GLY A 77 -19.33 -6.66 3.69
C GLY A 77 -20.44 -7.66 3.30
N ALA A 78 -20.04 -8.76 2.68
CA ALA A 78 -20.93 -9.86 2.30
C ALA A 78 -21.17 -10.89 3.42
N GLY A 79 -20.78 -10.61 4.67
CA GLY A 79 -21.15 -11.40 5.84
C GLY A 79 -20.34 -12.67 6.11
N ALA A 80 -19.27 -12.93 5.36
CA ALA A 80 -18.52 -14.18 5.45
C ALA A 80 -17.87 -14.35 6.84
N GLU A 81 -17.26 -13.30 7.37
CA GLU A 81 -16.59 -13.34 8.67
C GLU A 81 -17.62 -13.50 9.80
N GLU A 82 -18.74 -12.76 9.79
CA GLU A 82 -19.77 -12.87 10.83
C GLU A 82 -20.37 -14.27 10.90
N ILE A 83 -20.55 -14.93 9.75
CA ILE A 83 -21.00 -16.33 9.69
C ILE A 83 -19.95 -17.26 10.32
N GLU A 84 -18.66 -17.06 10.05
CA GLU A 84 -17.59 -17.84 10.67
C GLU A 84 -17.49 -17.59 12.19
N VAL A 85 -17.71 -16.36 12.64
CA VAL A 85 -17.79 -16.02 14.08
C VAL A 85 -18.93 -16.78 14.76
N LEU A 86 -20.11 -16.83 14.15
CA LEU A 86 -21.24 -17.59 14.68
C LEU A 86 -20.97 -19.11 14.69
N ARG A 87 -20.34 -19.64 13.64
CA ARG A 87 -19.89 -21.04 13.58
C ARG A 87 -18.87 -21.37 14.66
N ALA A 88 -17.91 -20.47 14.90
CA ALA A 88 -16.94 -20.62 15.98
C ALA A 88 -17.63 -20.61 17.35
N ALA A 89 -18.57 -19.70 17.58
CA ALA A 89 -19.34 -19.67 18.82
C ALA A 89 -20.08 -20.99 19.08
N ASP A 90 -20.71 -21.56 18.04
CA ASP A 90 -21.41 -22.85 18.15
C ASP A 90 -20.44 -24.00 18.43
N ARG A 91 -19.31 -24.05 17.73
CA ARG A 91 -18.26 -25.05 17.93
C ARG A 91 -17.67 -25.01 19.34
N LEU A 92 -17.51 -23.80 19.89
CA LEU A 92 -16.99 -23.56 21.24
C LEU A 92 -18.06 -23.73 22.33
N GLY A 93 -19.33 -23.91 21.97
CA GLY A 93 -20.42 -24.14 22.91
C GLY A 93 -20.87 -22.88 23.66
N PHE A 94 -20.66 -21.69 23.08
CA PHE A 94 -21.10 -20.43 23.68
C PHE A 94 -22.62 -20.25 23.60
N ALA A 95 -23.17 -19.45 24.51
CA ALA A 95 -24.57 -19.06 24.45
C ALA A 95 -24.89 -18.34 23.13
N PRO A 96 -26.05 -18.60 22.49
CA PRO A 96 -26.41 -17.93 21.24
C PRO A 96 -26.51 -16.41 21.40
N PHE A 97 -26.01 -15.69 20.40
CA PHE A 97 -26.16 -14.25 20.28
C PHE A 97 -26.46 -13.86 18.83
N THR A 98 -26.94 -12.63 18.65
CA THR A 98 -27.25 -12.03 17.35
C THR A 98 -26.26 -10.91 17.04
N ILE A 99 -25.71 -10.91 15.82
CA ILE A 99 -24.87 -9.83 15.28
C ILE A 99 -25.72 -8.94 14.37
N ILE A 100 -25.67 -7.63 14.58
CA ILE A 100 -26.21 -6.63 13.66
C ILE A 100 -25.05 -6.11 12.81
N GLY A 101 -25.04 -6.45 11.52
CA GLY A 101 -24.01 -6.01 10.57
C GLY A 101 -24.35 -4.64 9.97
N LEU A 102 -23.41 -3.71 9.94
CA LEU A 102 -23.53 -2.42 9.30
C LEU A 102 -22.60 -2.38 8.07
N GLU A 103 -23.14 -2.09 6.89
CA GLU A 103 -22.40 -2.15 5.64
C GLU A 103 -22.84 -1.05 4.67
N LEU A 104 -21.90 -0.40 3.97
CA LEU A 104 -22.18 0.71 3.06
C LEU A 104 -22.95 0.25 1.81
N SER A 105 -22.56 -0.90 1.24
CA SER A 105 -23.08 -1.41 -0.03
C SER A 105 -24.40 -2.17 0.14
N PRO A 106 -25.51 -1.70 -0.47
CA PRO A 106 -26.77 -2.44 -0.47
C PRO A 106 -26.67 -3.83 -1.10
N ILE A 107 -25.81 -3.98 -2.12
CA ILE A 107 -25.57 -5.26 -2.79
C ILE A 107 -24.88 -6.23 -1.83
N SER A 108 -23.89 -5.75 -1.07
CA SER A 108 -23.19 -6.57 -0.07
C SER A 108 -24.14 -7.00 1.05
N VAL A 109 -25.03 -6.12 1.51
CA VAL A 109 -26.08 -6.44 2.50
C VAL A 109 -27.04 -7.52 2.01
N GLU A 110 -27.49 -7.45 0.76
CA GLU A 110 -28.34 -8.50 0.16
C GLU A 110 -27.60 -9.85 0.12
N ARG A 111 -26.34 -9.84 -0.35
CA ARG A 111 -25.48 -11.03 -0.39
C ARG A 111 -25.25 -11.60 1.02
N ALA A 112 -25.01 -10.76 2.01
CA ALA A 112 -24.85 -11.14 3.40
C ALA A 112 -26.10 -11.82 3.96
N GLY A 113 -27.28 -11.28 3.70
CA GLY A 113 -28.55 -11.89 4.10
C GLY A 113 -28.78 -13.26 3.46
N ALA A 114 -28.48 -13.38 2.16
CA ALA A 114 -28.58 -14.64 1.43
C ALA A 114 -27.57 -15.69 1.95
N ALA A 115 -26.32 -15.28 2.21
CA ALA A 115 -25.28 -16.14 2.76
C ALA A 115 -25.63 -16.62 4.18
N ALA A 116 -26.16 -15.74 5.03
CA ALA A 116 -26.63 -16.08 6.36
C ALA A 116 -27.76 -17.11 6.31
N ALA A 117 -28.75 -16.91 5.44
CA ALA A 117 -29.86 -17.85 5.24
C ALA A 117 -29.36 -19.21 4.74
N ALA A 118 -28.46 -19.23 3.75
CA ALA A 118 -27.87 -20.46 3.23
C ALA A 118 -27.03 -21.21 4.28
N ALA A 119 -26.37 -20.48 5.18
CA ALA A 119 -25.58 -21.04 6.27
C ALA A 119 -26.40 -21.41 7.52
N GLY A 120 -27.70 -21.10 7.57
CA GLY A 120 -28.57 -21.39 8.71
C GLY A 120 -28.49 -20.39 9.87
N TYR A 121 -28.04 -19.16 9.61
CA TYR A 121 -27.81 -18.10 10.61
C TYR A 121 -28.68 -16.85 10.41
N ALA A 122 -29.75 -16.91 9.60
CA ALA A 122 -30.60 -15.74 9.29
C ALA A 122 -31.29 -15.11 10.52
N ASP A 123 -31.47 -15.85 11.61
CA ASP A 123 -32.00 -15.37 12.89
C ASP A 123 -30.92 -14.76 13.80
N ARG A 124 -29.64 -15.01 13.50
CA ARG A 124 -28.49 -14.60 14.30
C ARG A 124 -27.57 -13.60 13.62
N PHE A 125 -27.74 -13.33 12.33
CA PHE A 125 -27.03 -12.28 11.63
C PHE A 125 -27.99 -11.40 10.82
N VAL A 126 -28.03 -10.12 11.18
CA VAL A 126 -28.96 -9.12 10.61
C VAL A 126 -28.14 -8.00 9.95
N PRO A 127 -27.76 -8.13 8.67
CA PRO A 127 -27.04 -7.09 7.95
C PRO A 127 -27.96 -5.91 7.60
N ARG A 128 -27.42 -4.70 7.61
CA ARG A 128 -28.13 -3.43 7.34
C ARG A 128 -27.25 -2.48 6.55
N VAL A 129 -27.88 -1.74 5.65
CA VAL A 129 -27.21 -0.66 4.92
C VAL A 129 -26.96 0.50 5.85
N HIS A 130 -25.70 0.92 5.99
CA HIS A 130 -25.31 2.06 6.81
C HIS A 130 -23.96 2.64 6.36
N ASP A 131 -23.87 3.97 6.26
CA ASP A 131 -22.61 4.67 5.98
C ASP A 131 -21.88 4.99 7.28
N LEU A 132 -20.76 4.32 7.53
CA LEU A 132 -19.94 4.51 8.72
C LEU A 132 -19.27 5.90 8.76
N ASN A 133 -19.04 6.54 7.60
CA ASN A 133 -18.52 7.90 7.54
C ASN A 133 -19.58 8.96 7.89
N ALA A 134 -20.86 8.59 7.96
CA ALA A 134 -21.92 9.47 8.44
C ALA A 134 -22.15 9.38 9.96
N GLY A 135 -21.31 8.61 10.67
CA GLY A 135 -21.48 8.27 12.08
C GLY A 135 -22.31 7.01 12.28
N LEU A 136 -22.37 6.48 13.51
CA LEU A 136 -23.16 5.28 13.82
C LEU A 136 -24.62 5.65 14.08
N PRO A 137 -25.58 4.74 13.81
CA PRO A 137 -26.95 4.97 14.28
C PRO A 137 -26.95 5.04 15.81
N ALA A 138 -27.98 5.63 16.41
CA ALA A 138 -28.10 5.64 17.87
C ALA A 138 -28.10 4.20 18.40
N LEU A 139 -26.96 3.77 18.93
CA LEU A 139 -26.76 2.42 19.43
C LEU A 139 -27.27 2.36 20.87
N ALA A 140 -28.11 1.38 21.17
CA ALA A 140 -28.21 0.94 22.56
C ALA A 140 -26.83 0.44 23.01
N PRO A 141 -26.44 0.65 24.29
CA PRO A 141 -25.13 0.22 24.80
C PRO A 141 -24.84 -1.24 24.45
N ALA A 142 -23.88 -1.46 23.57
CA ALA A 142 -23.53 -2.77 23.05
C ALA A 142 -22.65 -3.53 24.04
N ALA A 143 -22.85 -4.85 24.15
CA ALA A 143 -21.89 -5.70 24.85
C ALA A 143 -20.59 -5.79 24.06
N ALA A 144 -20.68 -5.93 22.74
CA ALA A 144 -19.52 -6.00 21.88
C ALA A 144 -19.75 -5.28 20.55
N ILE A 145 -18.68 -4.68 20.02
CA ILE A 145 -18.61 -4.17 18.67
C ILE A 145 -17.37 -4.77 18.01
N MET A 146 -17.53 -5.37 16.83
CA MET A 146 -16.42 -5.92 16.05
C MET A 146 -16.19 -5.12 14.78
N ALA A 147 -14.92 -5.03 14.38
CA ALA A 147 -14.46 -4.50 13.12
C ALA A 147 -13.48 -5.50 12.49
N HIS A 148 -13.65 -5.84 11.22
CA HIS A 148 -12.74 -6.74 10.53
C HIS A 148 -12.33 -6.12 9.21
N HIS A 149 -11.06 -5.74 9.08
CA HIS A 149 -10.50 -5.15 7.86
C HIS A 149 -11.36 -4.00 7.30
N VAL A 150 -11.81 -3.09 8.15
CA VAL A 150 -12.73 -2.00 7.77
C VAL A 150 -12.21 -0.63 8.20
N LEU A 151 -11.48 -0.54 9.32
CA LEU A 151 -11.14 0.75 9.91
C LEU A 151 -10.28 1.58 8.94
N HIS A 152 -9.38 0.94 8.21
CA HIS A 152 -8.56 1.59 7.20
C HIS A 152 -9.33 2.09 5.96
N HIS A 153 -10.62 1.73 5.79
CA HIS A 153 -11.52 2.29 4.78
C HIS A 153 -12.27 3.55 5.25
N ILE A 154 -12.09 3.96 6.51
CA ILE A 154 -12.87 5.05 7.10
C ILE A 154 -12.12 6.37 6.97
N VAL A 155 -12.81 7.37 6.42
CA VAL A 155 -12.33 8.75 6.37
C VAL A 155 -12.62 9.47 7.68
N GLU A 156 -13.80 9.28 8.25
CA GLU A 156 -14.25 9.97 9.48
C GLU A 156 -13.93 9.14 10.75
N LEU A 157 -12.65 8.76 10.94
CA LEU A 157 -12.21 7.88 12.04
C LEU A 157 -12.52 8.46 13.43
N GLU A 158 -12.32 9.75 13.64
CA GLU A 158 -12.58 10.44 14.91
C GLU A 158 -14.05 10.37 15.29
N LEU A 159 -14.94 10.64 14.30
CA LEU A 159 -16.38 10.55 14.48
C LEU A 159 -16.81 9.11 14.77
N LEU A 160 -16.26 8.15 14.03
CA LEU A 160 -16.52 6.73 14.24
C LEU A 160 -16.11 6.30 15.65
N TYR A 161 -14.88 6.59 16.08
CA TYR A 161 -14.40 6.20 17.42
C TYR A 161 -15.14 6.90 18.55
N ALA A 162 -15.57 8.15 18.38
CA ALA A 162 -16.43 8.82 19.34
C ALA A 162 -17.75 8.07 19.53
N HIS A 163 -18.43 7.76 18.43
CA HIS A 163 -19.69 7.01 18.49
C HIS A 163 -19.52 5.57 18.97
N LEU A 164 -18.41 4.90 18.64
CA LEU A 164 -18.10 3.57 19.18
C LEU A 164 -17.94 3.62 20.70
N ALA A 165 -17.23 4.62 21.23
CA ALA A 165 -17.05 4.77 22.67
C ALA A 165 -18.36 5.10 23.39
N GLU A 166 -19.21 5.94 22.80
CA GLU A 166 -20.54 6.28 23.33
C GLU A 166 -21.51 5.09 23.29
N GLY A 167 -21.50 4.34 22.17
CA GLY A 167 -22.38 3.20 21.92
C GLY A 167 -21.94 1.90 22.59
N LEU A 168 -20.72 1.81 23.12
CA LEU A 168 -20.23 0.62 23.82
C LEU A 168 -20.57 0.69 25.32
N HIS A 169 -21.10 -0.40 25.87
CA HIS A 169 -21.31 -0.52 27.31
C HIS A 169 -19.99 -0.31 28.07
N PRO A 170 -19.98 0.29 29.28
CA PRO A 170 -18.75 0.50 30.06
C PRO A 170 -17.93 -0.77 30.32
N GLN A 171 -18.58 -1.93 30.38
CA GLN A 171 -17.94 -3.26 30.53
C GLN A 171 -17.86 -4.07 29.21
N GLY A 172 -18.25 -3.45 28.10
CA GLY A 172 -18.26 -4.06 26.78
C GLY A 172 -16.88 -4.11 26.12
N SER A 173 -16.77 -4.84 25.00
CA SER A 173 -15.54 -5.00 24.20
C SER A 173 -15.67 -4.33 22.84
N PHE A 174 -14.65 -3.60 22.43
CA PHE A 174 -14.40 -3.37 21.00
C PHE A 174 -13.30 -4.35 20.55
N VAL A 175 -13.52 -5.09 19.47
CA VAL A 175 -12.55 -6.09 18.98
C VAL A 175 -12.29 -5.88 17.49
N SER A 176 -11.01 -5.92 17.10
CA SER A 176 -10.62 -5.64 15.73
C SER A 176 -9.41 -6.45 15.26
N CYS A 177 -9.43 -6.82 13.98
CA CYS A 177 -8.30 -7.29 13.19
C CYS A 177 -8.20 -6.36 12.00
N ASP A 178 -7.18 -5.51 11.97
CA ASP A 178 -7.14 -4.41 11.00
C ASP A 178 -5.72 -3.98 10.64
N MET A 179 -5.63 -3.15 9.60
CA MET A 179 -4.40 -2.55 9.11
C MET A 179 -4.21 -1.17 9.74
N MET A 180 -2.98 -0.91 10.18
CA MET A 180 -2.56 0.33 10.81
C MET A 180 -1.24 0.87 10.23
N GLY A 181 -0.81 0.32 9.10
CA GLY A 181 0.38 0.74 8.39
C GLY A 181 0.21 2.09 7.69
N ARG A 182 1.20 2.48 6.90
CA ARG A 182 1.14 3.72 6.10
C ARG A 182 -0.10 3.72 5.19
N ASN A 183 -0.67 4.90 4.95
CA ASN A 183 -1.81 5.05 4.05
C ASN A 183 -1.54 4.40 2.68
N GLY A 184 -2.59 3.80 2.10
CA GLY A 184 -2.52 3.07 0.84
C GLY A 184 -1.74 1.76 0.89
N HIS A 185 -1.49 1.19 2.07
CA HIS A 185 -0.65 0.01 2.30
C HIS A 185 0.80 0.18 1.85
N MET A 186 1.23 1.44 1.74
CA MET A 186 2.60 1.78 1.39
C MET A 186 3.57 1.29 2.46
N ARG A 187 4.84 1.14 2.07
CA ARG A 187 5.90 0.84 3.01
C ARG A 187 6.21 2.07 3.86
N TRP A 188 6.59 1.79 5.11
CA TRP A 188 7.22 2.81 5.92
C TRP A 188 8.52 3.30 5.23
N PRO A 189 8.81 4.61 5.27
CA PRO A 189 9.98 5.18 4.61
C PRO A 189 11.29 4.50 5.00
N GLU A 190 11.41 4.08 6.26
CA GLU A 190 12.59 3.40 6.77
C GLU A 190 12.77 1.98 6.21
N VAL A 191 11.68 1.28 5.91
CA VAL A 191 11.68 -0.12 5.46
C VAL A 191 11.78 -0.23 3.93
N LEU A 192 11.21 0.73 3.20
CA LEU A 192 11.13 0.70 1.74
C LEU A 192 12.48 0.47 1.03
N PRO A 193 13.60 1.13 1.42
CA PRO A 193 14.90 0.89 0.80
C PRO A 193 15.36 -0.55 0.95
N ALA A 194 15.16 -1.16 2.12
CA ALA A 194 15.56 -2.54 2.38
C ALA A 194 14.70 -3.53 1.60
N VAL A 195 13.38 -3.29 1.49
CA VAL A 195 12.48 -4.09 0.64
C VAL A 195 12.91 -4.03 -0.82
N ARG A 196 13.23 -2.85 -1.36
CA ARG A 196 13.70 -2.69 -2.74
C ARG A 196 15.02 -3.40 -2.99
N ALA A 197 15.99 -3.25 -2.09
CA ALA A 197 17.27 -3.94 -2.18
C ALA A 197 17.10 -5.46 -2.16
N LEU A 198 16.26 -5.98 -1.27
CA LEU A 198 15.95 -7.42 -1.23
C LEU A 198 15.25 -7.89 -2.52
N TRP A 199 14.33 -7.09 -3.06
CA TRP A 199 13.61 -7.40 -4.30
C TRP A 199 14.55 -7.64 -5.48
N GLN A 200 15.63 -6.87 -5.59
CA GLN A 200 16.63 -7.02 -6.65
C GLN A 200 17.36 -8.36 -6.60
N HIS A 201 17.43 -8.97 -5.43
CA HIS A 201 18.08 -10.26 -5.21
C HIS A 201 17.11 -11.44 -5.31
N LEU A 202 15.83 -11.18 -5.56
CA LEU A 202 14.85 -12.24 -5.75
C LEU A 202 14.98 -12.91 -7.13
N PRO A 203 14.91 -14.25 -7.18
CA PRO A 203 14.69 -15.00 -8.40
C PRO A 203 13.52 -14.43 -9.22
N GLU A 204 13.63 -14.54 -10.55
CA GLU A 204 12.61 -14.05 -11.48
C GLU A 204 11.21 -14.60 -11.16
N ARG A 205 11.10 -15.84 -10.68
CA ARG A 205 9.82 -16.46 -10.29
C ARG A 205 9.05 -15.70 -9.21
N PHE A 206 9.72 -14.89 -8.38
CA PHE A 206 9.08 -14.07 -7.35
C PHE A 206 8.73 -12.66 -7.84
N ARG A 207 9.28 -12.27 -8.99
CA ARG A 207 9.13 -10.94 -9.59
C ARG A 207 8.04 -10.96 -10.63
N HIS A 208 6.89 -11.54 -10.26
CA HIS A 208 5.68 -11.62 -11.07
C HIS A 208 4.49 -11.13 -10.26
N ASP A 209 3.69 -10.27 -10.86
CA ASP A 209 2.43 -9.83 -10.31
C ASP A 209 1.32 -10.81 -10.68
N HIS A 210 0.86 -11.58 -9.70
CA HIS A 210 -0.16 -12.61 -9.90
C HIS A 210 -1.58 -12.06 -10.04
N VAL A 211 -1.83 -10.82 -9.63
CA VAL A 211 -3.14 -10.17 -9.78
C VAL A 211 -3.29 -9.61 -11.19
N TRP A 212 -2.24 -9.00 -11.73
CA TRP A 212 -2.24 -8.42 -13.09
C TRP A 212 -1.57 -9.29 -14.15
N HIS A 213 -1.09 -10.47 -13.78
CA HIS A 213 -0.44 -11.45 -14.65
C HIS A 213 0.70 -10.86 -15.49
N ARG A 214 1.58 -10.07 -14.86
CA ARG A 214 2.68 -9.38 -15.54
C ARG A 214 4.01 -9.48 -14.79
N PRO A 215 5.16 -9.43 -15.46
CA PRO A 215 6.45 -9.29 -14.78
C PRO A 215 6.48 -8.03 -13.91
N MET A 216 7.05 -8.18 -12.71
CA MET A 216 7.30 -7.11 -11.74
C MET A 216 8.80 -7.06 -11.42
N PRO A 217 9.64 -6.63 -12.39
CA PRO A 217 11.10 -6.65 -12.25
C PRO A 217 11.60 -5.85 -11.05
N HIS A 218 10.80 -4.91 -10.58
CA HIS A 218 11.07 -4.00 -9.46
C HIS A 218 9.86 -3.96 -8.51
N PHE A 219 10.12 -3.77 -7.21
CA PHE A 219 9.05 -3.61 -6.23
C PHE A 219 8.31 -2.29 -6.46
N GLN A 220 6.97 -2.36 -6.53
CA GLN A 220 6.10 -1.20 -6.68
C GLN A 220 5.37 -0.94 -5.37
N ASP A 221 5.75 0.15 -4.70
CA ASP A 221 5.08 0.63 -3.50
C ASP A 221 3.81 1.41 -3.88
N TRP A 222 2.82 0.65 -4.36
CA TRP A 222 1.56 1.18 -4.89
C TRP A 222 0.69 1.73 -3.77
N ASP A 223 0.27 2.98 -3.89
CA ASP A 223 -0.66 3.61 -2.97
C ASP A 223 -2.10 3.23 -3.33
N CYS A 224 -2.69 2.32 -2.56
CA CYS A 224 -4.07 1.89 -2.74
C CYS A 224 -5.10 2.99 -2.42
N ALA A 225 -4.73 4.05 -1.70
CA ALA A 225 -5.64 5.13 -1.31
C ALA A 225 -5.87 6.17 -2.42
N ILE A 226 -5.18 6.03 -3.56
CA ILE A 226 -5.38 6.88 -4.74
C ILE A 226 -6.81 6.72 -5.26
N GLU A 227 -7.34 5.49 -5.29
CA GLU A 227 -8.68 5.19 -5.79
C GLU A 227 -9.51 4.46 -4.73
N GLY A 228 -10.66 5.03 -4.36
CA GLY A 228 -11.57 4.43 -3.36
C GLY A 228 -11.19 4.73 -1.91
N PHE A 229 -11.50 3.79 -1.01
CA PHE A 229 -11.23 3.91 0.43
C PHE A 229 -10.10 3.02 0.95
N GLU A 230 -9.56 2.11 0.14
CA GLU A 230 -8.53 1.15 0.54
C GLU A 230 -7.30 1.83 1.17
N GLY A 231 -7.14 1.70 2.49
CA GLY A 231 -6.01 2.25 3.22
C GLY A 231 -6.02 3.78 3.33
N VAL A 232 -7.17 4.44 3.15
CA VAL A 232 -7.28 5.91 3.05
C VAL A 232 -6.70 6.67 4.24
N ARG A 233 -6.83 6.10 5.45
CA ARG A 233 -6.29 6.63 6.71
C ARG A 233 -5.73 5.52 7.61
N ALA A 234 -5.16 4.47 7.01
CA ALA A 234 -4.63 3.31 7.75
C ALA A 234 -3.68 3.73 8.89
N GLN A 235 -2.81 4.72 8.65
CA GLN A 235 -1.77 5.10 9.62
C GLN A 235 -2.32 5.77 10.88
N GLU A 236 -3.59 6.19 10.85
CA GLU A 236 -4.26 6.90 11.93
C GLU A 236 -5.19 5.98 12.74
N VAL A 237 -5.44 4.75 12.27
CA VAL A 237 -6.33 3.77 12.90
C VAL A 237 -5.93 3.52 14.36
N LEU A 238 -4.71 3.06 14.63
CA LEU A 238 -4.29 2.75 16.00
C LEU A 238 -4.11 4.00 16.88
N PRO A 239 -3.47 5.09 16.41
CA PRO A 239 -3.36 6.33 17.19
C PRO A 239 -4.71 6.91 17.64
N LEU A 240 -5.68 7.04 16.73
CA LEU A 240 -6.99 7.61 17.07
C LEU A 240 -7.81 6.65 17.95
N LEU A 241 -7.70 5.34 17.72
CA LEU A 241 -8.30 4.34 18.61
C LEU A 241 -7.78 4.49 20.04
N ALA A 242 -6.48 4.72 20.21
CA ALA A 242 -5.85 4.88 21.52
C ALA A 242 -6.41 6.09 22.28
N GLU A 243 -6.92 7.14 21.64
CA GLU A 243 -7.47 8.29 22.35
C GLU A 243 -8.72 7.94 23.18
N ARG A 244 -9.52 6.98 22.71
CA ARG A 244 -10.81 6.61 23.31
C ARG A 244 -10.80 5.25 23.98
N PHE A 245 -9.84 4.40 23.64
CA PHE A 245 -9.78 3.03 24.11
C PHE A 245 -8.43 2.67 24.74
N VAL A 246 -8.44 1.63 25.57
CA VAL A 246 -7.27 0.98 26.15
C VAL A 246 -7.28 -0.51 25.79
N PRO A 247 -6.13 -1.10 25.45
CA PRO A 247 -6.07 -2.50 25.01
C PRO A 247 -6.22 -3.47 26.19
N ALA A 248 -7.13 -4.43 26.09
CA ALA A 248 -7.20 -5.57 26.99
C ALA A 248 -6.28 -6.71 26.52
N ARG A 249 -6.24 -6.94 25.21
CA ARG A 249 -5.37 -7.91 24.52
C ARG A 249 -4.91 -7.27 23.22
N LEU A 250 -3.64 -7.47 22.84
CA LEU A 250 -3.10 -6.90 21.61
C LEU A 250 -1.98 -7.78 21.04
N VAL A 251 -2.08 -8.07 19.74
CA VAL A 251 -1.03 -8.65 18.92
C VAL A 251 -0.81 -7.72 17.75
N THR A 252 0.45 -7.40 17.45
CA THR A 252 0.82 -6.56 16.30
C THR A 252 1.87 -7.28 15.46
N ARG A 253 1.86 -7.02 14.15
CA ARG A 253 2.77 -7.66 13.19
C ARG A 253 2.91 -6.84 11.91
N GLY A 254 3.73 -7.33 10.98
CA GLY A 254 3.94 -6.72 9.67
C GLY A 254 5.00 -5.62 9.70
N ALA A 255 5.27 -5.10 8.51
CA ALA A 255 6.17 -4.03 8.09
C ALA A 255 6.84 -4.44 6.77
N VAL A 256 7.24 -5.71 6.69
CA VAL A 256 8.04 -6.30 5.62
C VAL A 256 7.33 -7.51 5.01
N MET A 257 6.94 -8.48 5.84
CA MET A 257 6.46 -9.80 5.44
C MET A 257 5.22 -9.74 4.56
N GLU A 258 4.33 -8.77 4.77
CA GLU A 258 3.12 -8.62 3.96
C GLU A 258 3.42 -8.38 2.48
N VAL A 259 4.57 -7.80 2.11
CA VAL A 259 4.95 -7.61 0.71
C VAL A 259 5.03 -8.95 -0.01
N PHE A 260 5.77 -9.88 0.59
CA PHE A 260 6.10 -11.18 0.00
C PHE A 260 4.98 -12.21 0.18
N THR A 261 3.97 -11.91 0.99
CA THR A 261 2.82 -12.80 1.25
C THR A 261 1.51 -12.25 0.71
N SER A 262 1.52 -11.06 0.12
CA SER A 262 0.37 -10.43 -0.54
C SER A 262 -0.16 -11.24 -1.71
N ASP A 263 -1.41 -11.00 -2.11
CA ASP A 263 -2.01 -11.67 -3.28
C ASP A 263 -1.26 -11.39 -4.60
N ARG A 264 -0.49 -10.30 -4.66
CA ARG A 264 0.33 -9.95 -5.83
C ARG A 264 1.56 -10.84 -5.98
N VAL A 265 2.15 -11.29 -4.87
CA VAL A 265 3.50 -11.92 -4.85
C VAL A 265 3.47 -13.31 -4.21
N GLY A 266 2.73 -13.46 -3.12
CA GLY A 266 2.61 -14.67 -2.32
C GLY A 266 2.24 -15.93 -3.10
N PRO A 267 1.40 -15.90 -4.16
CA PRO A 267 1.13 -17.10 -4.96
C PRO A 267 2.37 -17.72 -5.63
N GLY A 268 3.48 -16.98 -5.77
CA GLY A 268 4.76 -17.49 -6.29
C GLY A 268 5.64 -18.19 -5.24
N LEU A 269 5.21 -18.19 -3.98
CA LEU A 269 5.92 -18.75 -2.82
C LEU A 269 5.08 -19.88 -2.20
N ASP A 270 5.68 -21.07 -2.06
CA ASP A 270 5.04 -22.20 -1.39
C ASP A 270 5.96 -22.78 -0.30
N PRO A 271 5.91 -22.24 0.93
CA PRO A 271 6.73 -22.73 2.03
C PRO A 271 6.32 -24.11 2.58
N PHE A 272 5.19 -24.67 2.13
CA PHE A 272 4.79 -26.03 2.53
C PHE A 272 5.40 -27.09 1.63
N THR A 273 5.75 -26.75 0.38
CA THR A 273 6.32 -27.70 -0.58
C THR A 273 7.75 -27.35 -1.03
N CYS A 274 8.18 -26.09 -0.87
CA CYS A 274 9.50 -25.60 -1.23
C CYS A 274 10.30 -25.18 0.01
N GLU A 275 11.42 -25.86 0.25
CA GLU A 275 12.29 -25.58 1.40
C GLU A 275 12.94 -24.20 1.32
N ASP A 276 13.37 -23.76 0.13
CA ASP A 276 13.95 -22.45 -0.10
C ASP A 276 12.97 -21.32 0.26
N ASP A 277 11.70 -21.47 -0.13
CA ASP A 277 10.65 -20.49 0.16
C ASP A 277 10.40 -20.39 1.67
N ARG A 278 10.39 -21.55 2.35
CA ARG A 278 10.25 -21.63 3.81
C ARG A 278 11.44 -20.99 4.53
N VAL A 279 12.67 -21.25 4.09
CA VAL A 279 13.89 -20.67 4.67
C VAL A 279 13.88 -19.15 4.49
N PHE A 280 13.53 -18.67 3.30
CA PHE A 280 13.41 -17.24 3.02
C PHE A 280 12.37 -16.54 3.90
N LEU A 281 11.14 -17.06 3.93
CA LEU A 281 10.07 -16.47 4.74
C LEU A 281 10.38 -16.57 6.24
N GLY A 282 11.06 -17.63 6.68
CA GLY A 282 11.59 -17.76 8.04
C GLY A 282 12.59 -16.66 8.40
N ALA A 283 13.57 -16.42 7.53
CA ALA A 283 14.58 -15.39 7.72
C ALA A 283 13.98 -13.98 7.72
N LEU A 284 13.03 -13.71 6.82
CA LEU A 284 12.29 -12.46 6.77
C LEU A 284 11.46 -12.23 8.05
N ALA A 285 10.75 -13.26 8.53
CA ALA A 285 9.94 -13.15 9.73
C ALA A 285 10.79 -12.88 10.98
N GLU A 286 11.98 -13.49 11.08
CA GLU A 286 12.92 -13.21 12.17
C GLU A 286 13.47 -11.78 12.09
N TRP A 287 13.82 -11.32 10.89
CA TRP A 287 14.27 -9.96 10.68
C TRP A 287 13.19 -8.93 11.08
N GLU A 288 11.95 -9.10 10.60
CA GLU A 288 10.81 -8.23 10.94
C GLU A 288 10.57 -8.19 12.46
N ARG A 289 10.55 -9.36 13.13
CA ARG A 289 10.44 -9.42 14.60
C ARG A 289 11.54 -8.62 15.28
N GLY A 290 12.77 -8.72 14.79
CA GLY A 290 13.90 -7.94 15.29
C GLY A 290 13.70 -6.43 15.14
N LEU A 291 13.24 -5.98 13.96
CA LEU A 291 12.97 -4.56 13.69
C LEU A 291 11.89 -4.02 14.65
N LEU A 292 10.80 -4.76 14.83
CA LEU A 292 9.70 -4.37 15.72
C LEU A 292 10.13 -4.37 17.19
N ALA A 293 10.87 -5.40 17.63
CA ALA A 293 11.34 -5.50 19.01
C ALA A 293 12.33 -4.37 19.39
N ARG A 294 13.15 -3.92 18.43
CA ARG A 294 14.07 -2.79 18.62
C ARG A 294 13.43 -1.43 18.32
N ARG A 295 12.16 -1.42 17.89
CA ARG A 295 11.41 -0.23 17.45
C ARG A 295 12.19 0.56 16.39
N GLU A 296 12.75 -0.16 15.41
CA GLU A 296 13.39 0.40 14.22
C GLU A 296 12.36 0.69 13.11
N THR A 297 11.16 0.10 13.23
CA THR A 297 9.96 0.36 12.44
C THR A 297 8.74 0.17 13.34
N THR A 298 7.56 0.48 12.83
CA THR A 298 6.26 0.20 13.48
C THR A 298 5.49 -0.87 12.71
N PRO A 299 4.63 -1.65 13.39
CA PRO A 299 3.85 -2.70 12.75
C PRO A 299 2.79 -2.12 11.82
N THR A 300 2.30 -2.92 10.88
CA THR A 300 1.32 -2.51 9.86
C THR A 300 -0.04 -3.18 10.04
N GLU A 301 -0.14 -4.16 10.93
CA GLU A 301 -1.36 -4.90 11.25
C GLU A 301 -1.48 -5.11 12.76
N PHE A 302 -2.73 -5.18 13.25
CA PHE A 302 -3.01 -5.58 14.62
C PHE A 302 -4.24 -6.47 14.73
N VAL A 303 -4.25 -7.25 15.80
CA VAL A 303 -5.43 -7.92 16.33
C VAL A 303 -5.55 -7.56 17.80
N GLY A 304 -6.67 -6.98 18.21
CA GLY A 304 -6.83 -6.48 19.56
C GLY A 304 -8.24 -6.49 20.08
N GLU A 305 -8.35 -6.68 21.40
CA GLU A 305 -9.53 -6.34 22.19
C GLU A 305 -9.26 -5.06 22.96
N PHE A 306 -10.22 -4.17 22.98
CA PHE A 306 -10.14 -2.85 23.57
C PHE A 306 -11.33 -2.57 24.49
N ARG A 307 -11.07 -1.83 25.56
CA ARG A 307 -12.06 -1.29 26.49
C ARG A 307 -12.12 0.22 26.33
N ARG A 308 -13.26 0.81 26.66
CA ARG A 308 -13.34 2.27 26.77
C ARG A 308 -12.31 2.77 27.78
N ARG A 309 -11.62 3.85 27.45
CA ARG A 309 -10.61 4.47 28.32
C ARG A 309 -11.21 4.96 29.64
N ASP A 310 -12.48 5.33 29.66
CA ASP A 310 -13.23 5.78 30.85
C ASP A 310 -13.92 4.65 31.64
N SER A 311 -13.75 3.38 31.24
CA SER A 311 -14.37 2.22 31.91
C SER A 311 -13.78 1.89 33.29
N GLY A 312 -12.64 2.49 33.65
CA GLY A 312 -11.85 2.10 34.81
C GLY A 312 -11.04 0.81 34.62
N PHE A 313 -11.09 0.17 33.44
CA PHE A 313 -10.21 -0.95 33.12
C PHE A 313 -8.74 -0.48 33.03
N VAL A 314 -7.85 -1.21 33.69
CA VAL A 314 -6.41 -0.97 33.64
C VAL A 314 -5.76 -2.08 32.81
N PRO A 315 -5.09 -1.74 31.69
CA PRO A 315 -4.44 -2.74 30.85
C PRO A 315 -3.27 -3.43 31.59
N PRO A 316 -3.02 -4.73 31.36
CA PRO A 316 -1.78 -5.37 31.80
C PRO A 316 -0.55 -4.60 31.29
N ALA A 317 0.53 -4.57 32.07
CA ALA A 317 1.69 -3.72 31.79
C ALA A 317 2.36 -4.08 30.45
N GLU A 318 2.46 -5.37 30.16
CA GLU A 318 2.98 -5.91 28.90
C GLU A 318 2.12 -5.52 27.68
N ILE A 319 0.81 -5.43 27.85
CA ILE A 319 -0.12 -5.03 26.78
C ILE A 319 -0.07 -3.51 26.58
N ALA A 320 0.02 -2.74 27.66
CA ALA A 320 0.23 -1.30 27.59
C ALA A 320 1.55 -0.94 26.88
N GLU A 321 2.62 -1.69 27.16
CA GLU A 321 3.91 -1.52 26.50
C GLU A 321 3.84 -1.93 25.02
N ALA A 322 3.20 -3.06 24.69
CA ALA A 322 3.00 -3.48 23.31
C ALA A 322 2.27 -2.41 22.49
N MET A 323 1.24 -1.78 23.06
CA MET A 323 0.53 -0.66 22.45
C MET A 323 1.43 0.55 22.26
N ARG A 324 2.23 0.92 23.27
CA ARG A 324 3.17 2.04 23.18
C ARG A 324 4.21 1.83 22.09
N LEU A 325 4.73 0.61 21.93
CA LEU A 325 5.69 0.27 20.88
C LEU A 325 5.06 0.28 19.49
N ALA A 326 3.78 -0.12 19.37
CA ALA A 326 3.04 -0.16 18.12
C ALA A 326 2.59 1.23 17.63
N LEU A 327 2.36 2.17 18.56
CA LEU A 327 1.97 3.53 18.21
C LEU A 327 3.10 4.28 17.49
N ARG A 328 2.74 4.87 16.35
CA ARG A 328 3.56 5.80 15.57
C ARG A 328 2.95 7.22 15.63
N PRO A 329 3.52 8.14 16.40
CA PRO A 329 3.19 9.56 16.30
C PRO A 329 3.49 10.07 14.87
N PRO A 330 2.65 10.96 14.29
CA PRO A 330 2.85 11.48 12.93
C PRO A 330 4.22 12.14 12.69
N GLU A 331 4.79 12.74 13.72
CA GLU A 331 6.08 13.44 13.70
C GLU A 331 7.29 12.51 13.87
N GLU A 332 7.08 11.24 14.20
CA GLU A 332 8.17 10.32 14.49
C GLU A 332 8.85 9.82 13.20
N VAL A 333 10.16 10.01 13.14
CA VAL A 333 11.01 9.62 12.01
C VAL A 333 11.96 8.51 12.44
N PHE A 334 12.02 7.45 11.65
CA PHE A 334 12.95 6.35 11.84
C PHE A 334 14.07 6.43 10.79
N PRO A 335 15.31 6.09 11.16
CA PRO A 335 16.38 5.95 10.17
C PRO A 335 16.09 4.77 9.24
N ALA A 336 16.58 4.83 8.00
CA ALA A 336 16.49 3.70 7.06
C ALA A 336 17.07 2.44 7.69
N VAL A 337 16.33 1.33 7.59
CA VAL A 337 16.79 0.04 8.11
C VAL A 337 17.83 -0.54 7.14
N PRO A 338 18.92 -1.14 7.65
CA PRO A 338 19.91 -1.78 6.81
C PRO A 338 19.29 -2.95 6.06
N VAL A 339 19.78 -3.20 4.84
CA VAL A 339 19.46 -4.43 4.11
C VAL A 339 19.97 -5.60 4.94
N PRO A 340 19.11 -6.56 5.30
CA PRO A 340 19.53 -7.70 6.09
C PRO A 340 20.46 -8.59 5.27
N ASP A 341 21.52 -9.10 5.90
CA ASP A 341 22.27 -10.24 5.36
C ASP A 341 21.44 -11.51 5.62
N LEU A 342 20.42 -11.70 4.79
CA LEU A 342 19.64 -12.92 4.82
C LEU A 342 20.49 -14.02 4.18
N ALA A 343 20.63 -15.15 4.86
CA ALA A 343 21.18 -16.36 4.28
C ALA A 343 20.22 -16.91 3.20
N LEU A 344 20.09 -16.18 2.10
CA LEU A 344 19.18 -16.49 1.01
C LEU A 344 19.56 -17.87 0.44
N PRO A 345 18.59 -18.78 0.28
CA PRO A 345 18.89 -20.12 -0.21
C PRO A 345 19.26 -20.13 -1.71
N TRP A 346 19.06 -19.02 -2.41
CA TRP A 346 19.48 -18.81 -3.79
C TRP A 346 20.70 -17.88 -3.89
N PRO A 347 21.55 -18.07 -4.92
CA PRO A 347 22.63 -17.14 -5.21
C PRO A 347 22.05 -15.78 -5.58
N VAL A 348 22.62 -14.74 -4.97
CA VAL A 348 22.38 -13.34 -5.35
C VAL A 348 22.74 -13.18 -6.82
N GLN A 349 21.75 -12.94 -7.67
CA GLN A 349 22.00 -12.55 -9.06
C GLN A 349 22.54 -11.12 -9.03
N PRO A 350 23.77 -10.85 -9.51
CA PRO A 350 24.22 -9.47 -9.64
C PRO A 350 23.27 -8.74 -10.59
N GLY A 351 22.81 -7.56 -10.19
CA GLY A 351 22.05 -6.69 -11.09
C GLY A 351 22.86 -6.46 -12.37
N ALA A 352 22.21 -6.58 -13.53
CA ALA A 352 22.86 -6.29 -14.79
C ALA A 352 23.37 -4.83 -14.76
N ALA A 353 24.64 -4.61 -15.10
CA ALA A 353 25.18 -3.26 -15.19
C ALA A 353 24.41 -2.47 -16.27
N PRO A 354 24.11 -1.17 -16.05
CA PRO A 354 23.45 -0.36 -17.05
C PRO A 354 24.25 -0.36 -18.35
N LEU A 355 23.58 -0.60 -19.48
CA LEU A 355 24.20 -0.48 -20.79
C LEU A 355 24.38 1.01 -21.14
N PRO A 356 25.51 1.40 -21.76
CA PRO A 356 25.69 2.78 -22.19
C PRO A 356 24.74 3.12 -23.35
N LEU A 357 24.02 4.23 -23.20
CA LEU A 357 23.08 4.81 -24.16
C LEU A 357 23.82 5.61 -25.25
N PRO A 358 23.33 5.60 -26.51
CA PRO A 358 23.88 6.48 -27.53
C PRO A 358 23.57 7.95 -27.24
N VAL A 359 24.43 8.85 -27.71
CA VAL A 359 24.15 10.30 -27.67
C VAL A 359 23.19 10.64 -28.80
N GLY A 360 21.99 11.15 -28.47
CA GLY A 360 20.97 11.49 -29.46
C GLY A 360 19.55 11.46 -28.88
N GLU A 361 18.57 11.27 -29.75
CA GLU A 361 17.18 11.00 -29.35
C GLU A 361 17.03 9.54 -28.92
N LEU A 362 16.40 9.34 -27.76
CA LEU A 362 16.13 8.05 -27.15
C LEU A 362 14.64 7.96 -26.83
N SER A 363 14.02 6.86 -27.22
CA SER A 363 12.71 6.46 -26.71
C SER A 363 12.80 6.01 -25.26
N ALA A 364 11.71 6.12 -24.52
CA ALA A 364 11.67 5.65 -23.13
C ALA A 364 11.97 4.14 -22.99
N SER A 365 11.55 3.33 -23.97
CA SER A 365 11.92 1.91 -24.05
C SER A 365 13.43 1.68 -24.20
N GLU A 366 14.16 2.52 -24.94
CA GLU A 366 15.62 2.41 -25.06
C GLU A 366 16.31 2.78 -23.74
N VAL A 367 15.83 3.84 -23.07
CA VAL A 367 16.33 4.24 -21.74
C VAL A 367 16.12 3.13 -20.71
N GLN A 368 14.98 2.44 -20.75
CA GLN A 368 14.74 1.33 -19.85
C GLN A 368 15.58 0.09 -20.18
N ALA A 369 15.68 -0.28 -21.47
CA ALA A 369 16.46 -1.44 -21.90
C ALA A 369 17.94 -1.31 -21.53
N SER A 370 18.41 -0.07 -21.32
CA SER A 370 19.75 0.21 -20.85
C SER A 370 19.93 0.05 -19.34
N GLY A 371 18.87 -0.24 -18.57
CA GLY A 371 18.91 -0.28 -17.12
C GLY A 371 19.16 1.09 -16.47
N ALA A 372 18.95 2.19 -17.20
CA ALA A 372 19.18 3.54 -16.67
C ALA A 372 18.07 4.04 -15.74
N LEU A 373 16.86 3.49 -15.85
CA LEU A 373 15.78 3.84 -14.95
C LEU A 373 15.95 3.06 -13.64
N GLU A 374 15.92 3.74 -12.50
CA GLU A 374 15.83 3.07 -11.21
C GLU A 374 14.44 2.42 -11.02
N ASP A 375 14.26 1.71 -9.90
CA ASP A 375 13.09 0.88 -9.64
C ASP A 375 11.78 1.71 -9.57
N GLY A 376 10.75 1.30 -10.33
CA GLY A 376 9.38 1.85 -10.23
C GLY A 376 8.79 2.49 -11.50
N TRP A 377 9.43 2.24 -12.64
CA TRP A 377 8.98 2.64 -13.97
C TRP A 377 8.21 1.49 -14.66
N LEU A 378 7.00 1.77 -15.18
CA LEU A 378 6.08 0.85 -15.86
C LEU A 378 6.08 1.09 -17.37
N ILE A 379 6.14 0.05 -18.19
CA ILE A 379 6.00 0.20 -19.65
C ILE A 379 4.53 0.24 -20.01
N LEU A 380 4.13 1.23 -20.80
CA LEU A 380 2.82 1.30 -21.43
C LEU A 380 2.90 0.67 -22.84
N ASP A 381 1.78 0.18 -23.36
CA ASP A 381 1.70 -0.50 -24.67
C ASP A 381 2.21 0.36 -25.84
N ASP A 382 2.30 1.68 -25.67
CA ASP A 382 2.80 2.64 -26.65
C ASP A 382 4.32 2.91 -26.54
N GLY A 383 5.02 2.21 -25.64
CA GLY A 383 6.46 2.35 -25.41
C GLY A 383 6.84 3.51 -24.50
N ALA A 384 5.86 4.26 -23.96
CA ALA A 384 6.11 5.22 -22.90
C ALA A 384 6.42 4.49 -21.59
N VAL A 385 7.18 5.15 -20.72
CA VAL A 385 7.48 4.60 -19.40
C VAL A 385 6.91 5.50 -18.31
N TRP A 386 6.12 4.92 -17.43
CA TRP A 386 5.25 5.56 -16.45
C TRP A 386 5.80 5.40 -15.03
N ALA A 387 5.94 6.48 -14.27
CA ALA A 387 6.39 6.42 -12.87
C ALA A 387 5.26 6.83 -11.92
N ILE A 388 5.15 6.10 -10.79
CA ILE A 388 4.21 6.39 -9.69
C ILE A 388 4.94 6.40 -8.34
N VAL A 389 5.79 7.39 -8.12
CA VAL A 389 6.45 7.63 -6.82
C VAL A 389 6.76 9.12 -6.63
N GLU A 390 7.06 9.53 -5.39
CA GLU A 390 7.47 10.90 -5.04
C GLU A 390 8.87 11.26 -5.59
N GLU A 391 9.76 10.28 -5.74
CA GLU A 391 11.09 10.49 -6.31
C GLU A 391 11.56 9.25 -7.09
N GLN A 392 11.98 9.44 -8.34
CA GLN A 392 12.55 8.40 -9.18
C GLN A 392 14.02 8.67 -9.49
N GLY A 393 14.87 7.65 -9.46
CA GLY A 393 16.24 7.81 -9.94
C GLY A 393 16.41 7.43 -11.41
N LEU A 394 17.38 8.07 -12.07
CA LEU A 394 17.87 7.68 -13.38
C LEU A 394 19.40 7.72 -13.36
N ASP A 395 20.08 6.59 -13.57
CA ASP A 395 21.52 6.53 -13.83
C ASP A 395 21.76 6.43 -15.33
N LEU A 396 21.79 7.57 -16.01
CA LEU A 396 22.03 7.61 -17.45
C LEU A 396 23.54 7.59 -17.74
N ARG A 397 24.00 6.54 -18.40
CA ARG A 397 25.38 6.41 -18.90
C ARG A 397 25.37 6.50 -20.40
N PHE A 398 26.18 7.39 -20.97
CA PHE A 398 26.24 7.60 -22.41
C PHE A 398 27.56 7.12 -23.01
N THR A 399 27.54 6.76 -24.30
CA THR A 399 28.74 6.37 -25.06
C THR A 399 29.71 7.55 -25.29
N GLY A 400 29.34 8.77 -24.94
CA GLY A 400 30.16 9.98 -25.04
C GLY A 400 29.66 11.11 -24.14
N PRO A 401 30.39 12.24 -24.04
CA PRO A 401 30.02 13.35 -23.16
C PRO A 401 28.77 14.09 -23.67
N VAL A 402 27.79 14.24 -22.79
CA VAL A 402 26.53 14.95 -23.02
C VAL A 402 26.56 16.25 -22.25
N ALA A 403 26.28 17.38 -22.91
CA ALA A 403 26.24 18.71 -22.29
C ALA A 403 24.88 19.00 -21.65
N ALA A 404 23.81 18.49 -22.26
CA ALA A 404 22.45 18.76 -21.82
C ALA A 404 21.51 17.60 -22.14
N LEU A 405 20.48 17.45 -21.32
CA LEU A 405 19.37 16.54 -21.52
C LEU A 405 18.08 17.32 -21.74
N ARG A 406 17.19 16.81 -22.58
CA ARG A 406 15.81 17.29 -22.68
C ARG A 406 14.84 16.14 -22.46
N PHE A 407 13.98 16.29 -21.47
CA PHE A 407 12.92 15.34 -21.15
C PHE A 407 11.61 15.77 -21.81
N GLU A 408 10.88 14.81 -22.37
CA GLU A 408 9.48 14.93 -22.79
C GLU A 408 8.61 14.13 -21.82
N PHE A 409 7.82 14.85 -21.02
CA PHE A 409 6.87 14.26 -20.08
C PHE A 409 5.44 14.44 -20.58
N TRP A 410 4.59 13.45 -20.35
CA TRP A 410 3.15 13.58 -20.49
C TRP A 410 2.48 13.35 -19.14
N HIS A 411 1.52 14.20 -18.83
CA HIS A 411 0.66 14.03 -17.66
C HIS A 411 -0.66 13.40 -18.09
N ASN A 412 -0.86 12.12 -17.75
CA ASN A 412 -1.96 11.30 -18.28
C ASN A 412 -3.25 11.38 -17.46
N GLN A 413 -3.26 12.02 -16.30
CA GLN A 413 -4.41 12.03 -15.38
C GLN A 413 -4.94 13.45 -15.16
N PRO A 414 -6.26 13.68 -15.24
CA PRO A 414 -6.88 14.93 -14.79
C PRO A 414 -6.86 14.95 -13.26
N GLN A 415 -5.77 15.47 -12.69
CA GLN A 415 -5.69 15.60 -11.25
C GLN A 415 -6.37 16.88 -10.79
N GLU A 416 -6.93 16.81 -9.58
CA GLU A 416 -7.61 17.93 -8.91
C GLU A 416 -6.62 19.04 -8.46
N ARG A 417 -5.31 18.86 -8.69
CA ARG A 417 -4.24 19.73 -8.18
C ARG A 417 -3.12 19.98 -9.20
N GLU A 418 -2.41 21.09 -9.03
CA GLU A 418 -1.26 21.51 -9.83
C GLU A 418 0.03 20.76 -9.43
N GLN A 419 0.86 20.38 -10.42
CA GLN A 419 1.98 19.45 -10.22
C GLN A 419 3.24 19.84 -10.96
N ALA A 420 4.43 19.59 -10.39
CA ALA A 420 5.70 19.89 -11.04
C ALA A 420 6.72 18.76 -10.86
N ILE A 421 7.55 18.54 -11.89
CA ILE A 421 8.72 17.65 -11.83
C ILE A 421 9.96 18.51 -11.64
N THR A 422 10.75 18.18 -10.63
CA THR A 422 12.06 18.75 -10.35
C THR A 422 13.14 17.72 -10.62
N VAL A 423 14.11 18.03 -11.47
CA VAL A 423 15.30 17.20 -11.67
C VAL A 423 16.34 17.61 -10.65
N LEU A 424 16.88 16.64 -9.93
CA LEU A 424 18.06 16.76 -9.10
C LEU A 424 19.23 16.03 -9.76
N LEU A 425 20.41 16.63 -9.73
CA LEU A 425 21.68 16.01 -10.11
C LEU A 425 22.56 16.01 -8.87
N ASP A 426 23.08 14.85 -8.48
CA ASP A 426 23.83 14.67 -7.23
C ASP A 426 23.07 15.21 -6.00
N GLY A 427 21.75 15.03 -5.99
CA GLY A 427 20.85 15.48 -4.92
C GLY A 427 20.58 17.00 -4.89
N GLN A 428 21.10 17.79 -5.85
CA GLN A 428 20.84 19.22 -5.96
C GLN A 428 19.84 19.51 -7.08
N PRO A 429 18.79 20.32 -6.85
CA PRO A 429 17.82 20.66 -7.90
C PRO A 429 18.47 21.50 -9.01
N VAL A 430 18.34 21.04 -10.26
CA VAL A 430 18.95 21.67 -11.44
C VAL A 430 17.93 22.14 -12.47
N ALA A 431 16.70 21.63 -12.45
CA ALA A 431 15.62 22.07 -13.35
C ALA A 431 14.23 21.76 -12.75
N CYS A 432 13.19 22.51 -13.15
CA CYS A 432 11.80 22.24 -12.79
C CYS A 432 10.84 22.55 -13.95
N THR A 433 9.81 21.74 -14.17
CA THR A 433 8.80 21.95 -15.24
C THR A 433 7.87 23.12 -14.98
N GLY A 434 7.77 23.61 -13.74
CA GLY A 434 6.60 24.36 -13.29
C GLY A 434 5.34 23.47 -13.28
N VAL A 435 4.16 24.08 -13.18
CA VAL A 435 2.89 23.36 -13.16
C VAL A 435 2.62 22.71 -14.53
N MET A 436 2.46 21.39 -14.54
CA MET A 436 2.18 20.58 -15.73
C MET A 436 0.66 20.49 -15.97
N PRO A 437 0.15 20.98 -17.12
CA PRO A 437 -1.25 20.81 -17.47
C PRO A 437 -1.57 19.34 -17.79
N SER A 438 -2.73 18.87 -17.32
CA SER A 438 -3.22 17.52 -17.61
C SER A 438 -3.54 17.34 -19.08
N GLY A 439 -3.18 16.17 -19.63
CA GLY A 439 -3.39 15.83 -21.03
C GLY A 439 -2.39 16.47 -22.00
N GLU A 440 -1.44 17.27 -21.51
CA GLU A 440 -0.48 18.01 -22.34
C GLU A 440 0.97 17.53 -22.15
N LEU A 441 1.79 17.75 -23.17
CA LEU A 441 3.23 17.48 -23.12
C LEU A 441 3.95 18.62 -22.41
N SER A 442 4.79 18.27 -21.45
CA SER A 442 5.70 19.19 -20.76
C SER A 442 7.14 18.85 -21.13
N PHE A 443 7.98 19.88 -21.20
CA PHE A 443 9.39 19.75 -21.58
C PHE A 443 10.29 20.25 -20.48
N LEU A 444 11.40 19.57 -20.26
CA LEU A 444 12.40 19.98 -19.27
C LEU A 444 13.80 19.87 -19.84
N ASP A 445 14.49 21.00 -20.00
CA ASP A 445 15.90 21.05 -20.40
C ASP A 445 16.79 21.11 -19.14
N VAL A 446 17.78 20.23 -19.05
CA VAL A 446 18.75 20.11 -17.95
C VAL A 446 20.16 20.29 -18.49
N GLN A 447 20.91 21.24 -17.95
CA GLN A 447 22.30 21.50 -18.31
C GLN A 447 23.24 20.83 -17.30
N HIS A 448 24.34 20.24 -17.76
CA HIS A 448 25.35 19.71 -16.85
C HIS A 448 26.17 20.87 -16.24
N PRO A 449 26.33 20.97 -14.92
CA PRO A 449 27.07 22.07 -14.28
C PRO A 449 28.52 22.20 -14.76
N ALA A 450 29.15 21.08 -15.11
CA ALA A 450 30.52 21.03 -15.63
C ALA A 450 30.62 21.22 -17.17
N GLY A 451 29.53 21.55 -17.86
CA GLY A 451 29.50 21.71 -19.33
C GLY A 451 29.38 20.39 -20.11
N GLY A 452 29.60 19.24 -19.46
CA GLY A 452 29.18 17.93 -19.95
C GLY A 452 29.67 16.76 -19.10
N SER A 453 29.03 15.59 -19.25
CA SER A 453 29.41 14.33 -18.59
C SER A 453 28.88 13.14 -19.39
N SER A 454 29.56 12.00 -19.29
CA SER A 454 29.07 10.70 -19.79
C SER A 454 28.23 9.95 -18.75
N SER A 455 28.17 10.43 -17.50
CA SER A 455 27.39 9.84 -16.40
C SER A 455 26.49 10.89 -15.77
N TRP A 456 25.22 10.56 -15.63
CA TRP A 456 24.18 11.48 -15.12
C TRP A 456 23.34 10.75 -14.06
N PRO A 457 23.76 10.77 -12.79
CA PRO A 457 22.98 10.24 -11.67
C PRO A 457 21.90 11.24 -11.27
N LEU A 458 20.74 11.11 -11.90
CA LEU A 458 19.61 12.02 -11.71
C LEU A 458 18.58 11.47 -10.73
N ARG A 459 17.85 12.38 -10.11
CA ARG A 459 16.58 12.10 -9.43
C ARG A 459 15.49 12.99 -10.02
N LEU A 460 14.36 12.43 -10.41
CA LEU A 460 13.13 13.17 -10.72
C LEU A 460 12.28 13.18 -9.45
N ARG A 461 12.23 14.33 -8.79
CA ARG A 461 11.32 14.55 -7.66
C ARG A 461 10.04 15.19 -8.14
N CYS A 462 8.97 14.73 -7.54
CA CYS A 462 7.61 15.06 -7.84
C CYS A 462 7.07 15.92 -6.71
N ALA A 463 6.74 17.18 -6.98
CA ALA A 463 6.19 18.09 -5.98
C ALA A 463 4.74 18.45 -6.31
N THR A 464 3.85 18.36 -5.31
CA THR A 464 2.50 18.93 -5.37
C THR A 464 2.53 20.39 -4.91
N TRP A 465 1.74 21.26 -5.55
CA TRP A 465 1.38 22.55 -4.96
C TRP A 465 0.12 22.36 -4.12
N ARG A 466 0.19 22.66 -2.81
CA ARG A 466 -0.98 22.57 -1.92
C ARG A 466 -1.90 23.77 -2.04
N ARG A 467 -3.18 23.56 -1.73
CA ARG A 467 -4.10 24.62 -1.31
C ARG A 467 -4.28 24.53 0.21
N PRO A 468 -3.58 25.36 1.01
CA PRO A 468 -3.61 25.28 2.48
C PRO A 468 -5.01 25.38 3.10
N ASP A 469 -5.97 25.95 2.37
CA ASP A 469 -7.38 26.07 2.73
C ASP A 469 -8.18 24.77 2.60
N GLN A 470 -7.65 23.74 1.93
CA GLN A 470 -8.39 22.49 1.62
C GLN A 470 -7.74 21.23 2.21
N ASP A 471 -6.41 21.21 2.36
CA ASP A 471 -5.65 19.95 2.42
C ASP A 471 -4.97 19.64 3.77
N GLY A 472 -5.38 20.28 4.88
CA GLY A 472 -4.72 20.26 6.20
C GLY A 472 -3.78 19.06 6.48
N GLY A 473 -2.47 19.32 6.55
CA GLY A 473 -1.43 18.32 6.86
C GLY A 473 -0.45 18.05 5.71
N GLU A 474 0.55 17.17 5.95
CA GLU A 474 1.54 16.76 4.94
C GLU A 474 1.06 15.66 3.97
N ASP A 475 0.44 16.05 2.86
CA ASP A 475 0.11 15.13 1.75
C ASP A 475 1.36 14.76 0.93
N ARG A 476 1.67 13.45 0.85
CA ARG A 476 2.84 12.84 0.19
C ARG A 476 2.43 11.77 -0.84
N ARG A 477 1.43 12.07 -1.67
CA ARG A 477 0.97 11.14 -2.72
C ARG A 477 1.82 11.23 -4.00
N PRO A 478 2.14 10.09 -4.64
CA PRO A 478 3.00 10.05 -5.82
C PRO A 478 2.32 10.58 -7.09
N LEU A 479 3.13 11.20 -7.97
CA LEU A 479 2.68 11.65 -9.30
C LEU A 479 2.43 10.49 -10.24
N SER A 480 1.65 10.73 -11.30
CA SER A 480 1.62 9.90 -12.51
C SER A 480 2.13 10.73 -13.69
N TYR A 481 3.31 10.40 -14.17
CA TYR A 481 3.87 11.00 -15.38
C TYR A 481 4.56 9.95 -16.24
N SER A 482 4.46 10.13 -17.55
CA SER A 482 5.08 9.26 -18.53
C SER A 482 6.26 9.97 -19.16
N LEU A 483 7.45 9.38 -19.07
CA LEU A 483 8.59 9.75 -19.91
C LEU A 483 8.34 9.14 -21.29
N PHE A 484 8.26 9.99 -22.31
CA PHE A 484 8.12 9.55 -23.69
C PHE A 484 9.47 9.48 -24.40
N ARG A 485 10.25 10.56 -24.25
CA ARG A 485 11.54 10.72 -24.94
C ARG A 485 12.56 11.44 -24.09
N LEU A 486 13.81 11.12 -24.36
CA LEU A 486 14.98 11.78 -23.82
C LEU A 486 15.88 12.19 -24.99
N HIS A 487 16.30 13.46 -25.03
CA HIS A 487 17.29 13.92 -26.00
C HIS A 487 18.59 14.28 -25.29
N ALA A 488 19.67 13.57 -25.61
CA ALA A 488 21.01 13.85 -25.15
C ALA A 488 21.77 14.70 -26.18
N LYS A 489 22.09 15.94 -25.80
CA LYS A 489 22.84 16.87 -26.65
C LYS A 489 24.34 16.69 -26.43
N PRO A 490 25.15 16.39 -27.47
CA PRO A 490 26.58 16.25 -27.34
C PRO A 490 27.23 17.57 -26.90
N MET A 491 28.40 17.49 -26.29
CA MET A 491 29.26 18.68 -26.11
C MET A 491 29.66 19.29 -27.46
N PRO A 492 29.66 20.63 -27.61
CA PRO A 492 30.15 21.27 -28.83
C PRO A 492 31.62 20.92 -29.10
N GLU A 493 31.96 20.63 -30.36
CA GLU A 493 33.28 20.13 -30.80
C GLU A 493 34.46 20.99 -30.32
N ALA A 494 34.26 22.30 -30.18
CA ALA A 494 35.28 23.24 -29.70
C ALA A 494 35.73 23.00 -28.24
N ALA A 495 34.98 22.23 -27.46
CA ALA A 495 35.32 21.87 -26.08
C ALA A 495 35.84 20.43 -25.94
N GLN A 496 35.81 19.62 -27.01
CA GLN A 496 36.29 18.23 -27.01
C GLN A 496 37.79 18.12 -27.37
N SER A 497 38.44 19.20 -27.81
CA SER A 497 39.81 19.19 -28.33
C SER A 497 40.94 19.08 -27.28
N HIS A 498 40.65 18.59 -26.09
CA HIS A 498 41.66 18.19 -25.09
C HIS A 498 41.47 16.72 -24.69
N GLY A 499 41.53 15.80 -25.66
CA GLY A 499 41.72 14.38 -25.38
C GLY A 499 41.11 13.45 -26.42
N ALA A 500 41.99 12.68 -27.07
CA ALA A 500 41.73 11.48 -27.86
C ALA A 500 41.19 11.63 -29.29
N GLN A 501 42.00 11.13 -30.24
CA GLN A 501 41.65 10.86 -31.63
C GLN A 501 40.82 9.57 -31.73
N SER A 502 39.76 9.57 -32.53
CA SER A 502 39.04 8.36 -32.93
C SER A 502 38.87 8.26 -34.45
N HIS A 503 38.95 7.01 -34.94
CA HIS A 503 38.70 6.61 -36.32
C HIS A 503 37.20 6.52 -36.60
N GLY A 504 36.76 7.09 -37.72
CA GLY A 504 35.35 7.13 -38.13
C GLY A 504 34.92 5.93 -38.98
N THR A 505 33.67 5.52 -38.77
CA THR A 505 32.86 4.75 -39.72
C THR A 505 31.49 5.41 -39.85
N GLN A 506 31.08 5.71 -41.09
CA GLN A 506 29.78 6.27 -41.45
C GLN A 506 28.75 5.16 -41.65
N SER A 507 27.52 5.37 -41.17
CA SER A 507 26.32 4.65 -41.64
C SER A 507 25.26 5.64 -42.12
N GLN A 508 24.60 5.26 -43.22
CA GLN A 508 23.58 6.03 -43.93
C GLN A 508 22.18 5.85 -43.33
N GLY A 509 21.37 6.89 -43.46
CA GLY A 509 20.10 7.05 -42.75
C GLY A 509 18.90 6.23 -43.22
N ALA A 510 17.88 6.21 -42.37
CA ALA A 510 16.54 5.71 -42.65
C ALA A 510 15.48 6.78 -42.35
N ARG A 511 14.39 6.74 -43.13
CA ARG A 511 13.30 7.72 -43.18
C ARG A 511 12.31 7.56 -42.01
N LEU A 512 11.74 8.68 -41.55
CA LEU A 512 10.68 8.78 -40.54
C LEU A 512 9.34 8.12 -40.99
N PRO A 513 8.61 7.39 -40.12
CA PRO A 513 7.24 6.94 -40.39
C PRO A 513 6.13 7.76 -39.70
N LEU A 514 5.22 8.30 -40.52
CA LEU A 514 3.73 8.35 -40.45
C LEU A 514 2.90 8.17 -39.14
N TRP A 515 3.31 8.62 -37.95
CA TRP A 515 2.47 8.51 -36.72
C TRP A 515 1.47 9.66 -36.46
N ARG A 516 1.47 10.74 -37.26
CA ARG A 516 0.59 11.92 -37.07
C ARG A 516 -0.93 11.71 -37.26
N ARG A 517 -1.41 10.49 -37.53
CA ARG A 517 -2.85 10.19 -37.72
C ARG A 517 -3.52 9.39 -36.61
N ALA A 518 -2.77 8.81 -35.65
CA ALA A 518 -3.36 7.97 -34.60
C ALA A 518 -3.97 8.77 -33.43
N LEU A 519 -3.42 9.95 -33.10
CA LEU A 519 -3.85 10.72 -31.91
C LEU A 519 -5.26 11.34 -32.00
N ARG A 520 -5.90 11.39 -33.18
CA ARG A 520 -7.28 11.92 -33.32
C ARG A 520 -8.38 10.88 -33.10
N ARG A 521 -8.05 9.60 -32.95
CA ARG A 521 -9.07 8.54 -32.76
C ARG A 521 -9.31 8.14 -31.29
N LEU A 522 -8.42 8.49 -30.36
CA LEU A 522 -8.56 8.17 -28.93
C LEU A 522 -9.41 9.20 -28.14
N LEU A 523 -9.66 10.39 -28.69
CA LEU A 523 -10.43 11.46 -28.02
C LEU A 523 -11.92 11.52 -28.41
N ASN A 524 -12.45 10.50 -29.10
CA ASN A 524 -13.83 10.49 -29.62
C ASN A 524 -14.56 9.15 -29.44
N LEU A 525 -14.35 8.46 -28.32
CA LEU A 525 -15.27 7.41 -27.88
C LEU A 525 -15.87 7.85 -26.55
N SER A 526 -17.11 8.34 -26.67
CA SER A 526 -18.09 8.65 -25.65
C SER A 526 -18.51 7.45 -24.83
#